data_AF-A0A416D9I8-F1
#
_entry.id   AF-A0A416D9I8-F1
#
_cell.length_a   1.000
_cell.length_b   1.000
_cell.length_c   1.000
_cell.angle_alpha   90.00
_cell.angle_beta   90.00
_cell.angle_gamma   90.00
#
_symmetry.space_group_name_H-M   'P 1'
#
loop_
_entity.id
_entity.type
_entity.pdbx_description
1 polymer ?
#
loop_
_entity_poly.entity_id
_entity_poly.type
_entity_poly.pdbx_seq_one_letter_code
_entity_poly.pdbx_strand_id
1 'polypeptide(L)' 'MSNPLLTEDLGVYIIDMTPKVEEQVVFNEDGSYSIFINARLNQERQMLAYQHALMHIIKNDFEKYDADEIEQAM' A
#
# COMPACT_ATOMS: atom_id res chain seq x y z
N MET A 1 -5.03 5.61 -20.73
CA MET A 1 -4.16 5.74 -19.55
C MET A 1 -3.65 4.35 -19.24
N SER A 2 -2.37 4.06 -19.51
CA SER A 2 -1.77 2.77 -19.16
C SER A 2 -0.83 3.03 -17.99
N ASN A 3 -1.30 2.74 -16.77
CA ASN A 3 -0.43 2.69 -15.61
C ASN A 3 0.13 1.26 -15.55
N PRO A 4 1.44 1.06 -15.77
CA PRO A 4 2.03 -0.28 -15.81
C PRO A 4 1.94 -1.04 -14.48
N LEU A 5 1.50 -0.39 -13.40
CA LEU A 5 1.26 -1.00 -12.08
C LEU A 5 -0.20 -1.47 -11.87
N LEU A 6 -1.13 -1.10 -12.76
CA LEU A 6 -2.51 -1.63 -12.75
C LEU A 6 -2.54 -2.95 -13.54
N THR A 7 -1.82 -3.95 -13.05
CA THR A 7 -1.88 -5.33 -13.54
C THR A 7 -2.93 -6.12 -12.75
N GLU A 8 -3.32 -7.31 -13.22
CA GLU A 8 -4.25 -8.19 -12.48
C GLU A 8 -3.65 -8.70 -11.14
N ASP A 9 -2.35 -8.46 -10.91
CA ASP A 9 -1.60 -8.79 -9.69
C ASP A 9 -1.70 -7.73 -8.58
N LEU A 10 -2.58 -6.72 -8.70
CA LEU A 10 -2.76 -5.69 -7.66
C LEU A 10 -4.22 -5.52 -7.26
N GLY A 11 -4.56 -5.96 -6.05
CA GLY A 11 -5.85 -5.69 -5.41
C GLY A 11 -5.80 -4.45 -4.53
N VAL A 12 -6.81 -3.57 -4.63
CA VAL A 12 -6.94 -2.38 -3.77
C VAL A 12 -8.30 -2.40 -3.08
N TYR A 13 -8.30 -2.35 -1.74
CA TYR A 13 -9.48 -2.49 -0.91
C TYR A 13 -9.58 -1.33 0.08
N ILE A 14 -10.74 -0.68 0.12
CA ILE A 14 -11.05 0.35 1.12
C ILE A 14 -11.84 -0.32 2.24
N ILE A 15 -11.27 -0.41 3.44
CA ILE A 15 -11.85 -1.14 4.56
C ILE A 15 -11.77 -0.33 5.86
N ASP A 16 -12.65 -0.62 6.82
CA ASP A 16 -12.60 0.02 8.14
C ASP A 16 -11.43 -0.55 8.95
N MET A 17 -10.45 0.30 9.28
CA MET A 17 -9.24 -0.05 10.02
C MET A 17 -9.11 0.82 11.28
N THR A 18 -8.20 0.41 12.18
CA THR A 18 -7.93 1.22 13.38
C THR A 18 -7.42 2.62 12.99
N PRO A 19 -7.75 3.68 13.74
CA PRO A 19 -7.47 5.07 13.32
C PRO A 19 -5.99 5.43 13.15
N LYS A 20 -5.08 4.58 13.63
CA LYS A 20 -3.64 4.80 13.60
C LYS A 20 -2.95 4.22 12.36
N VAL A 21 -3.67 3.42 11.57
CA VAL A 21 -3.14 2.77 10.37
C VAL A 21 -3.84 3.39 9.17
N GLU A 22 -3.07 3.94 8.24
CA GLU A 22 -3.61 4.60 7.05
C GLU A 22 -3.78 3.60 5.90
N GLU A 23 -2.87 2.63 5.82
CA GLU A 23 -2.72 1.64 4.79
C GLU A 23 -2.08 0.35 5.33
N GLN A 24 -2.18 -0.72 4.55
CA GLN A 24 -1.39 -1.92 4.74
C GLN A 24 -1.13 -2.55 3.38
N VAL A 25 0.09 -3.02 3.15
CA VAL A 25 0.44 -3.74 1.92
C VAL A 25 0.83 -5.17 2.27
N VAL A 26 0.25 -6.13 1.56
CA VAL A 26 0.52 -7.55 1.71
C VAL A 26 1.05 -8.09 0.39
N PHE A 27 2.18 -8.79 0.45
CA PHE A 27 2.65 -9.64 -0.64
C PHE A 27 2.07 -11.04 -0.46
N ASN A 28 1.27 -11.48 -1.43
CA ASN A 28 0.52 -12.73 -1.39
C ASN A 28 1.38 -13.91 -1.87
N GLU A 29 1.02 -15.13 -1.46
CA GLU A 29 1.74 -16.35 -1.84
C GLU A 29 1.72 -16.63 -3.35
N ASP A 30 0.74 -16.10 -4.08
CA ASP A 30 0.61 -16.22 -5.53
C ASP A 30 1.46 -15.21 -6.32
N GLY A 31 2.19 -14.33 -5.64
CA GLY A 31 3.02 -13.30 -6.25
C GLY A 31 2.30 -11.97 -6.50
N SER A 32 1.02 -11.87 -6.14
CA SER A 32 0.25 -10.64 -6.22
C SER A 32 0.43 -9.74 -4.98
N TYR A 33 -0.05 -8.51 -5.05
CA TYR A 33 -0.09 -7.56 -3.95
C TYR A 33 -1.53 -7.20 -3.57
N SER A 34 -1.77 -6.98 -2.29
CA SER A 34 -3.01 -6.42 -1.76
C SER A 34 -2.74 -5.17 -0.95
N ILE A 35 -3.33 -4.05 -1.38
CA ILE A 35 -3.30 -2.76 -0.69
C ILE A 35 -4.63 -2.57 0.02
N PHE A 36 -4.58 -2.38 1.34
CA PHE A 36 -5.71 -1.99 2.16
C PHE A 36 -5.55 -0.52 2.50
N ILE A 37 -6.61 0.28 2.32
CA ILE A 37 -6.65 1.71 2.64
C ILE A 37 -7.75 1.94 3.67
N ASN A 38 -7.44 2.70 4.72
CA ASN A 38 -8.40 2.98 5.78
C ASN A 38 -9.56 3.85 5.28
N ALA A 39 -10.77 3.28 5.32
CA ALA A 39 -12.01 3.94 4.91
C ALA A 39 -12.34 5.20 5.72
N ARG A 40 -11.77 5.35 6.91
CA ARG A 40 -11.99 6.52 7.80
C ARG A 40 -11.23 7.77 7.35
N LEU A 41 -10.26 7.62 6.45
CA LEU A 41 -9.54 8.73 5.88
C LEU A 41 -10.42 9.52 4.91
N ASN A 42 -10.16 10.82 4.79
CA ASN A 42 -10.74 11.61 3.71
C ASN A 42 -10.11 11.22 2.37
N GLN A 43 -10.72 11.63 1.27
CA GLN A 43 -10.29 11.24 -0.09
C GLN A 43 -8.83 11.62 -0.39
N GLU A 44 -8.36 12.78 0.06
CA GLU A 44 -6.99 13.23 -0.17
C GLU A 44 -6.00 12.31 0.55
N ARG A 45 -6.27 11.97 1.82
CA ARG A 45 -5.44 11.06 2.59
C ARG A 45 -5.50 9.62 2.07
N GLN A 46 -6.65 9.17 1.58
CA GLN A 46 -6.74 7.86 0.89
C GLN A 46 -5.84 7.82 -0.35
N MET A 47 -5.75 8.93 -1.10
CA MET A 47 -4.87 9.02 -2.26
C MET A 47 -3.39 9.04 -1.86
N LEU A 48 -3.04 9.73 -0.77
CA LEU A 48 -1.67 9.71 -0.23
C LEU A 48 -1.28 8.31 0.27
N ALA A 49 -2.15 7.66 1.03
CA ALA A 49 -1.97 6.28 1.50
C ALA A 49 -1.82 5.29 0.33
N TYR A 50 -2.59 5.46 -0.75
CA TYR A 50 -2.44 4.66 -1.96
C TYR A 50 -1.08 4.87 -2.64
N GLN A 51 -0.64 6.13 -2.77
CA GLN A 51 0.68 6.44 -3.34
C GLN A 51 1.81 5.86 -2.49
N HIS A 52 1.70 5.98 -1.17
CA HIS A 52 2.65 5.41 -0.21
C HIS A 52 2.74 3.88 -0.36
N ALA A 53 1.60 3.19 -0.44
CA ALA A 53 1.55 1.75 -0.69
C ALA A 53 2.22 1.34 -2.02
N LEU A 54 2.00 2.10 -3.10
CA LEU A 54 2.68 1.84 -4.37
C LEU A 54 4.20 2.04 -4.28
N MET A 55 4.66 3.02 -3.50
CA MET A 55 6.09 3.25 -3.31
C MET A 55 6.76 2.06 -2.62
N HIS A 56 6.10 1.41 -1.66
CA HIS A 56 6.62 0.19 -1.03
C HIS A 56 6.83 -0.94 -2.02
N ILE A 57 5.86 -1.16 -2.92
CA ILE A 57 5.92 -2.19 -3.96
C ILE A 57 7.07 -1.88 -4.93
N ILE A 58 7.17 -0.64 -5.42
CA ILE A 58 8.20 -0.24 -6.41
C ILE A 58 9.61 -0.30 -5.82
N LYS A 59 9.79 0.08 -4.54
CA LYS A 59 11.09 0.08 -3.86
C LYS A 59 11.53 -1.30 -3.37
N ASN A 60 10.71 -2.32 -3.61
CA ASN A 60 10.88 -3.69 -3.13
C ASN A 60 11.13 -3.76 -1.61
N ASP A 61 10.34 -2.99 -0.86
CA ASP A 61 10.54 -2.84 0.59
C ASP A 61 10.31 -4.16 1.35
N PHE A 62 9.62 -5.14 0.75
CA PHE A 62 9.42 -6.48 1.29
C PHE A 62 10.69 -7.35 1.34
N GLU A 63 11.75 -6.97 0.63
CA GLU A 63 13.07 -7.63 0.72
C GLU A 63 14.00 -6.96 1.75
N LYS A 64 13.56 -5.85 2.36
CA LYS A 64 14.36 -5.08 3.32
C LYS A 64 14.06 -5.55 4.75
N TYR A 65 15.09 -5.52 5.58
CA TYR A 65 15.08 -6.19 6.88
C TYR A 65 14.32 -5.44 7.99
N ASP A 66 13.94 -4.18 7.77
CA ASP A 66 13.41 -3.30 8.82
C ASP A 66 12.25 -2.44 8.29
N ALA A 67 11.04 -2.66 8.80
CA ALA A 67 9.83 -1.97 8.33
C ALA A 67 9.74 -0.53 8.91
N ASP A 68 10.24 -0.31 10.12
CA ASP A 68 10.20 0.99 10.81
C ASP A 68 11.12 2.04 10.13
N GLU A 69 12.26 1.64 9.58
CA GLU A 69 13.15 2.55 8.84
C GLU A 69 12.55 3.00 7.49
N ILE A 70 11.61 2.21 6.94
CA ILE A 70 11.00 2.46 5.63
C ILE A 70 9.80 3.40 5.76
N GLU A 71 8.99 3.24 6.82
CA GLU A 71 7.86 4.12 7.13
C GLU A 71 8.29 5.55 7.51
N GLN A 72 9.48 5.74 8.08
CA GLN A 72 10.00 7.08 8.44
C GLN A 72 10.74 7.81 7.32
N ALA A 73 11.10 7.12 6.23
CA ALA A 73 11.92 7.67 5.14
C ALA A 73 11.11 8.32 4.01
N MET A 74 9.79 8.50 4.18
CA MET A 74 8.87 9.06 3.18
C MET A 74 8.17 10.32 3.66
#